data_AF-A0A7S2C8J8-F1
#
_entry.id   AF-A0A7S2C8J8-F1
#
_cell.length_a   1.000
_cell.length_b   1.000
_cell.length_c   1.000
_cell.angle_alpha   90.00
_cell.angle_beta   90.00
_cell.angle_gamma   90.00
#
_symmetry.space_group_name_H-M   'P 1'
#
loop_
_entity.id
_entity.type
_entity.pdbx_description
1 polymer ?
#
loop_
_entity_poly.entity_id
_entity_poly.type
_entity_poly.pdbx_seq_one_letter_code
_entity_poly.pdbx_strand_id
1 'polypeptide(L)'
;IANQCVGYNQIDVSIDAYLEPALFDALPESPKVLKRYGREVFLVSRQNGILRAIPGKEKIRRMRSFLDMDWQVSPPGFVKKTTDCFTRPGAVQLVHDDPAVVEEDTQQIRDLETVGLFDFQIICPEVPERGAVVVVDPFSSGSLLAAQVIARDLRLVMVFADPNSPFANPDSVHGIGSEFSKQISLTHHPDLPAAMEATVAALQALPYPIVALVPGAETGVELADELAASIGTRCNPLALSSHRRNKYLMG
;
A
#
# COMPACT_ATOMS: atom_id res chain seq x y z
N ILE A 1 -17.29 -4.08 19.30
CA ILE A 1 -18.33 -3.17 19.88
C ILE A 1 -19.73 -3.81 19.97
N ALA A 2 -20.38 -4.21 18.87
CA ALA A 2 -21.78 -4.66 18.85
C ALA A 2 -22.10 -5.79 19.86
N ASN A 3 -21.25 -6.82 19.95
CA ASN A 3 -21.42 -7.90 20.93
C ASN A 3 -21.50 -7.41 22.39
N GLN A 4 -20.76 -6.36 22.76
CA GLN A 4 -20.81 -5.82 24.12
C GLN A 4 -21.99 -4.89 24.35
N CYS A 5 -22.37 -4.11 23.34
CA CYS A 5 -23.41 -3.08 23.49
C CYS A 5 -24.82 -3.65 23.29
N VAL A 6 -24.98 -4.63 22.41
CA VAL A 6 -26.27 -5.21 22.02
C VAL A 6 -26.39 -6.66 22.51
N GLY A 7 -25.30 -7.42 22.48
CA GLY A 7 -25.28 -8.85 22.83
C GLY A 7 -25.19 -9.78 21.62
N TYR A 8 -25.31 -9.24 20.41
CA TYR A 8 -25.14 -9.93 19.13
C TYR A 8 -24.55 -8.95 18.11
N ASN A 9 -24.11 -9.45 16.96
CA ASN A 9 -23.60 -8.64 15.87
C ASN A 9 -24.21 -9.06 14.53
N GLN A 10 -24.12 -8.17 13.55
CA GLN A 10 -24.73 -8.38 12.24
C GLN A 10 -24.19 -9.62 11.52
N ILE A 11 -22.92 -9.97 11.69
CA ILE A 11 -22.31 -11.08 10.95
C ILE A 11 -22.95 -12.39 11.38
N ASP A 12 -22.99 -12.67 12.68
CA ASP A 12 -23.59 -13.90 13.21
C ASP A 12 -25.08 -13.97 12.89
N VAL A 13 -25.82 -12.88 13.14
CA VAL A 13 -27.27 -12.81 12.87
C VAL A 13 -27.59 -12.99 11.39
N SER A 14 -26.71 -12.52 10.48
CA SER A 14 -26.91 -12.71 9.04
C SER A 14 -26.75 -14.18 8.64
N ILE A 15 -25.89 -14.93 9.32
CA ILE A 15 -25.71 -16.37 9.08
C ILE A 15 -26.90 -17.14 9.66
N ASP A 16 -27.32 -16.80 10.88
CA ASP A 16 -28.46 -17.41 11.57
C ASP A 16 -29.75 -17.28 10.76
N ALA A 17 -29.95 -16.15 10.07
CA ALA A 17 -31.11 -15.93 9.18
C ALA A 17 -31.30 -17.04 8.12
N TYR A 18 -30.22 -17.70 7.70
CA TYR A 18 -30.25 -18.78 6.72
C TYR A 18 -30.12 -20.17 7.32
N LEU A 19 -29.30 -20.33 8.36
CA LEU A 19 -28.93 -21.64 8.90
C LEU A 19 -29.72 -22.02 10.16
N GLU A 20 -30.15 -21.03 10.95
CA GLU A 20 -30.85 -21.19 12.22
C GLU A 20 -32.05 -20.19 12.31
N PRO A 21 -33.06 -20.26 11.43
CA PRO A 21 -34.08 -19.20 11.30
C PRO A 21 -34.85 -18.91 12.60
N ALA A 22 -35.01 -19.92 13.45
CA ALA A 22 -35.66 -19.76 14.75
C ALA A 22 -34.88 -18.81 15.70
N LEU A 23 -33.54 -18.80 15.64
CA LEU A 23 -32.72 -17.85 16.41
C LEU A 23 -32.90 -16.43 15.87
N PHE A 24 -32.96 -16.27 14.55
CA PHE A 24 -33.17 -14.99 13.89
C PHE A 24 -34.56 -14.42 14.20
N ASP A 25 -35.61 -15.22 14.06
CA ASP A 25 -37.01 -14.82 14.30
C ASP A 25 -37.27 -14.44 15.77
N ALA A 26 -36.45 -14.93 16.70
CA ALA A 26 -36.53 -14.58 18.12
C ALA A 26 -35.93 -13.21 18.44
N LEU A 27 -35.15 -12.61 17.54
CA LEU A 27 -34.55 -11.30 17.75
C LEU A 27 -35.59 -10.18 17.61
N PRO A 28 -35.43 -9.08 18.37
CA PRO A 28 -36.27 -7.91 18.17
C PRO A 28 -35.94 -7.24 16.83
N GLU A 29 -36.94 -6.60 16.22
CA GLU A 29 -36.77 -5.81 14.98
C GLU A 29 -35.63 -4.78 15.06
N SER A 30 -35.39 -4.23 16.26
CA SER A 30 -34.22 -3.41 16.55
C SER A 30 -33.80 -3.54 18.03
N PRO A 31 -32.51 -3.37 18.35
CA PRO A 31 -32.04 -3.28 19.73
C PRO A 31 -32.71 -2.11 20.47
N LYS A 32 -33.59 -2.40 21.42
CA LYS A 32 -34.32 -1.34 22.15
C LYS A 32 -33.53 -0.73 23.31
N VAL A 33 -32.63 -1.51 23.90
CA VAL A 33 -31.81 -1.10 25.05
C VAL A 33 -30.38 -1.57 24.83
N LEU A 34 -29.43 -0.66 25.00
CA LEU A 34 -28.01 -1.00 24.97
C LEU A 34 -27.56 -1.48 26.36
N LYS A 35 -26.84 -2.60 26.39
CA LYS A 35 -26.20 -3.15 27.60
C LYS A 35 -25.01 -2.31 28.06
N ARG A 36 -24.30 -1.73 27.09
CA ARG A 36 -23.16 -0.81 27.25
C ARG A 36 -23.18 0.19 26.10
N TYR A 37 -22.42 1.27 26.24
CA TYR A 37 -22.28 2.28 25.20
C TYR A 37 -20.93 2.12 24.53
N GLY A 38 -20.90 2.16 23.20
CA GLY A 38 -19.67 2.02 22.46
C GLY A 38 -19.60 2.92 21.24
N ARG A 39 -18.37 3.23 20.82
CA ARG A 39 -18.08 4.11 19.69
C ARG A 39 -16.84 3.63 18.95
N GLU A 40 -16.94 3.62 17.63
CA GLU A 40 -15.81 3.45 16.72
C GLU A 40 -15.27 4.85 16.38
N VAL A 41 -14.04 5.15 16.77
CA VAL A 41 -13.40 6.44 16.56
C VAL A 41 -12.36 6.31 15.47
N PHE A 42 -12.70 6.75 14.26
CA PHE A 42 -11.71 6.85 13.17
C PHE A 42 -10.75 7.99 13.46
N LEU A 43 -9.46 7.67 13.49
CA LEU A 43 -8.41 8.65 13.79
C LEU A 43 -8.21 9.60 12.62
N VAL A 44 -7.82 10.84 12.91
CA VAL A 44 -7.56 11.88 11.91
C VAL A 44 -6.12 12.37 12.00
N SER A 45 -5.37 12.26 10.91
CA SER A 45 -4.13 13.01 10.75
C SER A 45 -4.41 14.34 10.05
N ARG A 46 -3.94 15.45 10.62
CA ARG A 46 -4.13 16.80 10.05
C ARG A 46 -3.10 17.20 9.01
N GLN A 47 -2.03 16.42 8.87
CA GLN A 47 -0.90 16.74 7.97
C GLN A 47 -0.25 15.47 7.41
N ASN A 48 0.53 15.62 6.35
CA ASN A 48 1.36 14.54 5.84
C ASN A 48 2.72 14.54 6.54
N GLY A 49 3.33 13.37 6.68
CA GLY A 49 4.70 13.30 7.16
C GLY A 49 5.21 11.90 7.47
N ILE A 50 6.51 11.81 7.73
CA ILE A 50 7.18 10.58 8.15
C ILE A 50 7.14 10.51 9.67
N LEU A 51 6.57 9.44 10.21
CA LEU A 51 6.49 9.21 11.64
C LEU A 51 7.83 8.76 12.22
N ARG A 52 8.18 9.39 13.35
CA ARG A 52 9.18 8.87 14.30
C ARG A 52 8.52 7.92 15.29
N ALA A 53 7.36 8.30 15.83
CA ALA A 53 6.62 7.54 16.84
C ALA A 53 5.13 7.90 16.85
N ILE A 54 4.34 7.10 17.59
CA ILE A 54 2.90 7.34 17.84
C ILE A 54 2.66 7.37 19.36
N PRO A 55 3.10 8.43 20.08
CA PRO A 55 3.00 8.48 21.54
C PRO A 55 1.55 8.48 22.05
N GLY A 56 0.59 8.97 21.26
CA GLY A 56 -0.82 8.94 21.60
C GLY A 56 -1.38 7.51 21.75
N LYS A 57 -0.74 6.51 21.13
CA LYS A 57 -1.16 5.10 21.23
C LYS A 57 -1.24 4.62 22.68
N GLU A 58 -0.20 4.89 23.47
CA GLU A 58 -0.16 4.49 24.88
C GLU A 58 -1.09 5.31 25.77
N LYS A 59 -1.35 6.57 25.41
CA LYS A 59 -2.34 7.41 26.10
C LYS A 59 -3.75 6.85 25.91
N ILE A 60 -4.09 6.48 24.67
CA ILE A 60 -5.39 5.93 24.32
C ILE A 60 -5.62 4.57 24.99
N ARG A 61 -4.61 3.69 25.03
CA ARG A 61 -4.70 2.37 25.70
C ARG A 61 -5.05 2.45 27.19
N ARG A 62 -4.79 3.59 27.83
CA ARG A 62 -5.05 3.81 29.27
C ARG A 62 -6.41 4.47 29.54
N MET A 63 -7.16 4.81 28.50
CA MET A 63 -8.50 5.38 28.63
C MET A 63 -9.47 4.35 29.21
N ARG A 64 -10.46 4.83 29.99
CA ARG A 64 -11.38 3.96 30.73
C ARG A 64 -12.29 3.17 29.80
N SER A 65 -12.68 3.76 28.68
CA SER A 65 -13.52 3.14 27.67
C SER A 65 -12.74 2.37 26.61
N PHE A 66 -11.39 2.27 26.68
CA PHE A 66 -10.62 1.58 25.65
C PHE A 66 -11.01 0.09 25.52
N LEU A 67 -11.37 -0.34 24.31
CA LEU A 67 -11.62 -1.74 23.99
C LEU A 67 -10.51 -2.32 23.11
N ASP A 68 -10.27 -1.71 21.95
CA ASP A 68 -9.28 -2.18 20.98
C ASP A 68 -8.85 -1.04 20.03
N MET A 69 -7.79 -1.24 19.26
CA MET A 69 -7.37 -0.31 18.20
C MET A 69 -6.64 -1.03 17.07
N ASP A 70 -6.87 -0.56 15.84
CA ASP A 70 -6.14 -0.96 14.65
C ASP A 70 -5.38 0.21 14.04
N TRP A 71 -4.26 -0.10 13.40
CA TRP A 71 -3.38 0.89 12.76
C TRP A 71 -3.07 0.48 11.34
N GLN A 72 -3.16 1.44 10.43
CA GLN A 72 -2.75 1.30 9.04
C GLN A 72 -1.34 1.87 8.79
N VAL A 73 -0.73 2.46 9.83
CA VAL A 73 0.59 3.10 9.76
C VAL A 73 1.48 2.60 10.89
N SER A 74 2.77 2.47 10.62
CA SER A 74 3.79 2.08 11.61
C SER A 74 5.05 2.95 11.45
N PRO A 75 5.70 3.38 12.54
CA PRO A 75 6.99 4.05 12.47
C PRO A 75 8.15 3.07 12.19
N PRO A 76 9.14 3.42 11.36
CA PRO A 76 9.13 4.58 10.47
C PRO A 76 8.15 4.35 9.30
N GLY A 77 7.31 5.33 9.00
CA GLY A 77 6.32 5.22 7.93
C GLY A 77 5.64 6.54 7.62
N PHE A 78 5.09 6.65 6.42
CA PHE A 78 4.43 7.86 5.96
C PHE A 78 2.95 7.86 6.34
N VAL A 79 2.51 8.92 7.01
CA VAL A 79 1.09 9.20 7.29
C VAL A 79 0.60 10.25 6.31
N LYS A 80 -0.54 9.99 5.70
CA LYS A 80 -1.27 10.96 4.88
C LYS A 80 -2.15 11.84 5.76
N LYS A 81 -2.34 13.09 5.37
CA LYS A 81 -3.45 13.91 5.85
C LYS A 81 -4.75 13.17 5.52
N THR A 82 -5.62 13.00 6.51
CA THR A 82 -6.85 12.26 6.34
C THR A 82 -7.89 13.11 5.60
N THR A 83 -8.41 12.57 4.51
CA THR A 83 -9.47 13.17 3.68
C THR A 83 -10.68 12.25 3.53
N ASP A 84 -10.52 10.96 3.79
CA ASP A 84 -11.53 9.91 3.64
C ASP A 84 -11.20 8.70 4.55
N CYS A 85 -11.98 7.62 4.42
CA CYS A 85 -11.81 6.40 5.21
C CYS A 85 -10.57 5.55 4.85
N PHE A 86 -9.93 5.79 3.70
CA PHE A 86 -8.73 5.06 3.24
C PHE A 86 -7.43 5.79 3.61
N THR A 87 -7.52 7.08 3.91
CA THR A 87 -6.40 7.93 4.34
C THR A 87 -6.34 8.09 5.87
N ARG A 88 -7.20 7.39 6.61
CA ARG A 88 -7.16 7.36 8.07
C ARG A 88 -5.97 6.53 8.56
N PRO A 89 -5.25 6.97 9.60
CA PRO A 89 -4.11 6.23 10.14
C PRO A 89 -4.51 4.99 10.96
N GLY A 90 -5.77 4.90 11.40
CA GLY A 90 -6.28 3.78 12.20
C GLY A 90 -7.65 4.10 12.81
N ALA A 91 -8.13 3.20 13.67
CA ALA A 91 -9.32 3.43 14.48
C ALA A 91 -9.16 2.90 15.89
N VAL A 92 -10.02 3.42 16.77
CA VAL A 92 -10.08 3.06 18.19
C VAL A 92 -11.50 2.67 18.52
N GLN A 93 -11.65 1.50 19.13
CA GLN A 93 -12.91 1.02 19.65
C GLN A 93 -13.04 1.40 21.11
N LEU A 94 -14.12 2.09 21.47
CA LEU A 94 -14.45 2.46 22.83
C LEU A 94 -15.72 1.74 23.29
N VAL A 95 -15.75 1.23 24.53
CA VAL A 95 -16.92 0.68 25.21
C VAL A 95 -16.87 0.97 26.71
N HIS A 96 -17.97 1.48 27.28
CA HIS A 96 -18.12 1.69 28.72
C HIS A 96 -19.60 1.60 29.15
N ASP A 97 -19.85 1.42 30.45
CA ASP A 97 -21.22 1.34 31.00
C ASP A 97 -21.90 2.71 31.09
N ASP A 98 -21.10 3.75 31.24
CA ASP A 98 -21.51 5.15 31.26
C ASP A 98 -21.20 5.83 29.91
N PRO A 99 -22.23 6.36 29.19
CA PRO A 99 -22.02 7.04 27.91
C PRO A 99 -21.19 8.32 28.03
N ALA A 100 -21.19 8.98 29.18
CA ALA A 100 -20.40 10.20 29.39
C ALA A 100 -18.89 9.91 29.33
N VAL A 101 -18.45 8.73 29.80
CA VAL A 101 -17.05 8.30 29.73
C VAL A 101 -16.62 8.06 28.29
N VAL A 102 -17.48 7.45 27.47
CA VAL A 102 -17.20 7.24 26.04
C VAL A 102 -17.07 8.57 25.30
N GLU A 103 -17.93 9.54 25.62
CA GLU A 103 -17.87 10.88 25.04
C GLU A 103 -16.60 11.63 25.46
N GLU A 104 -16.27 11.59 26.75
CA GLU A 104 -15.04 12.20 27.29
C GLU A 104 -13.78 11.63 26.63
N ASP A 105 -13.64 10.30 26.59
CA ASP A 105 -12.49 9.64 25.97
C ASP A 105 -12.45 9.91 24.45
N THR A 106 -13.62 9.98 23.78
CA THR A 106 -13.69 10.39 22.37
C THR A 106 -13.12 11.80 22.18
N GLN A 107 -13.51 12.75 23.03
CA GLN A 107 -13.01 14.13 22.96
C GLN A 107 -11.50 14.17 23.22
N GLN A 108 -11.01 13.42 24.21
CA GLN A 108 -9.56 13.33 24.47
C GLN A 108 -8.79 12.77 23.26
N ILE A 109 -9.35 11.81 22.51
CA ILE A 109 -8.76 11.34 21.25
C ILE A 109 -8.71 12.48 20.21
N ARG A 110 -9.79 13.27 20.05
CA ARG A 110 -9.82 14.41 19.12
C ARG A 110 -8.79 15.49 19.48
N ASP A 111 -8.56 15.69 20.77
CA ASP A 111 -7.54 16.61 21.26
C ASP A 111 -6.13 16.09 20.94
N LEU A 112 -5.88 14.78 21.14
CA LEU A 112 -4.61 14.14 20.77
C LEU A 112 -4.31 14.24 19.27
N GLU A 113 -5.32 14.08 18.42
CA GLU A 113 -5.17 14.25 16.96
C GLU A 113 -4.71 15.65 16.57
N THR A 114 -4.94 16.65 17.44
CA THR A 114 -4.48 18.02 17.23
C THR A 114 -3.03 18.15 17.71
N VAL A 115 -2.73 17.64 18.91
CA VAL A 115 -1.39 17.63 19.49
C VAL A 115 -1.13 16.35 20.27
N GLY A 116 -0.09 15.60 19.89
CA GLY A 116 0.44 14.51 20.69
C GLY A 116 -0.03 13.10 20.33
N LEU A 117 -0.85 12.92 19.29
CA LEU A 117 -1.11 11.61 18.69
C LEU A 117 0.13 11.08 17.96
N PHE A 118 0.67 11.91 17.06
CA PHE A 118 1.82 11.61 16.21
C PHE A 118 3.05 12.41 16.61
N ASP A 119 4.21 11.76 16.56
CA ASP A 119 5.52 12.39 16.57
C ASP A 119 6.12 12.26 15.16
N PHE A 120 6.13 13.37 14.42
CA PHE A 120 6.66 13.42 13.07
C PHE A 120 8.17 13.67 13.09
N GLN A 121 8.91 12.85 12.35
CA GLN A 121 10.30 13.14 12.03
C GLN A 121 10.40 14.26 10.99
N ILE A 122 9.56 14.19 9.96
CA ILE A 122 9.50 15.13 8.84
C ILE A 122 8.03 15.42 8.54
N ILE A 123 7.67 16.71 8.43
CA ILE A 123 6.37 17.14 7.94
C ILE A 123 6.50 17.41 6.44
N CYS A 124 5.62 16.81 5.65
CA CYS A 124 5.61 16.95 4.19
C CYS A 124 4.41 17.81 3.77
N PRO A 125 4.61 18.97 3.11
CA PRO A 125 3.50 19.79 2.62
C PRO A 125 2.59 19.03 1.66
N GLU A 126 3.20 18.25 0.77
CA GLU A 126 2.53 17.39 -0.20
C GLU A 126 2.89 15.92 0.04
N VAL A 127 2.08 15.00 -0.51
CA VAL A 127 2.42 13.58 -0.49
C VAL A 127 3.61 13.39 -1.44
N PRO A 128 4.76 12.88 -0.98
CA PRO A 128 5.90 12.64 -1.86
C PRO A 128 5.47 11.75 -3.02
N GLU A 129 5.84 12.12 -4.25
CA GLU A 129 5.63 11.26 -5.38
C GLU A 129 6.36 9.94 -5.15
N ARG A 130 5.58 8.86 -5.19
CA ARG A 130 6.14 7.52 -5.10
C ARG A 130 6.88 7.22 -6.39
N GLY A 131 8.16 6.92 -6.27
CA GLY A 131 8.99 6.61 -7.42
C GLY A 131 8.55 5.36 -8.17
N ALA A 132 9.04 5.25 -9.40
CA ALA A 132 8.83 4.12 -10.28
C ALA A 132 10.01 3.15 -10.24
N VAL A 133 9.70 1.86 -10.21
CA VAL A 133 10.65 0.80 -10.51
C VAL A 133 10.35 0.28 -11.90
N VAL A 134 11.36 0.31 -12.75
CA VAL A 134 11.29 -0.23 -14.10
C VAL A 134 11.75 -1.68 -14.06
N VAL A 135 10.89 -2.60 -14.50
CA VAL A 135 11.21 -4.02 -14.64
C VAL A 135 11.22 -4.37 -16.12
N VAL A 136 12.40 -4.74 -16.63
CA VAL A 136 12.56 -5.16 -18.03
C VAL A 136 12.23 -6.64 -18.17
N ASP A 137 11.35 -7.01 -19.09
CA ASP A 137 10.87 -8.37 -19.31
C ASP A 137 10.37 -9.04 -18.00
N PRO A 138 9.26 -8.54 -17.43
CA PRO A 138 8.74 -8.96 -16.12
C PRO A 138 8.05 -10.34 -16.14
N PHE A 139 8.53 -11.32 -16.90
CA PHE A 139 7.96 -12.68 -16.93
C PHE A 139 8.77 -13.67 -16.08
N SER A 140 8.20 -14.85 -15.80
CA SER A 140 8.79 -15.87 -14.92
C SER A 140 9.09 -15.29 -13.52
N SER A 141 10.32 -15.43 -12.98
CA SER A 141 10.74 -14.81 -11.71
C SER A 141 10.59 -13.29 -11.70
N GLY A 142 10.67 -12.63 -12.86
CA GLY A 142 10.45 -11.19 -13.01
C GLY A 142 9.04 -10.76 -12.60
N SER A 143 8.06 -11.65 -12.72
CA SER A 143 6.68 -11.37 -12.28
C SER A 143 6.58 -11.21 -10.77
N LEU A 144 7.35 -12.01 -10.01
CA LEU A 144 7.44 -11.89 -8.56
C LEU A 144 8.10 -10.56 -8.17
N LEU A 145 9.12 -10.13 -8.91
CA LEU A 145 9.76 -8.83 -8.70
C LEU A 145 8.76 -7.69 -8.95
N ALA A 146 8.01 -7.75 -10.04
CA ALA A 146 6.95 -6.78 -10.37
C ALA A 146 5.85 -6.74 -9.29
N ALA A 147 5.37 -7.90 -8.82
CA ALA A 147 4.41 -7.99 -7.72
C ALA A 147 4.96 -7.36 -6.42
N GLN A 148 6.26 -7.53 -6.15
CA GLN A 148 6.93 -6.95 -5.00
C GLN A 148 7.08 -5.42 -5.08
N VAL A 149 7.17 -4.84 -6.27
CA VAL A 149 7.12 -3.37 -6.47
C VAL A 149 5.76 -2.82 -6.05
N ILE A 150 4.68 -3.44 -6.53
CA ILE A 150 3.31 -3.03 -6.21
C ILE A 150 2.99 -3.26 -4.73
N ALA A 151 3.44 -4.38 -4.14
CA ALA A 151 3.28 -4.66 -2.71
C ALA A 151 4.01 -3.63 -1.81
N ARG A 152 5.05 -2.97 -2.33
CA ARG A 152 5.73 -1.84 -1.65
C ARG A 152 5.05 -0.49 -1.92
N ASP A 153 3.93 -0.51 -2.62
CA ASP A 153 3.17 0.65 -3.06
C ASP A 153 4.07 1.60 -3.87
N LEU A 154 4.93 1.07 -4.76
CA LEU A 154 5.69 1.83 -5.74
C LEU A 154 4.99 1.75 -7.12
N ARG A 155 5.32 2.68 -8.03
CA ARG A 155 4.84 2.60 -9.41
C ARG A 155 5.65 1.53 -10.16
N LEU A 156 4.98 0.67 -10.92
CA LEU A 156 5.61 -0.33 -11.76
C LEU A 156 5.66 0.18 -13.21
N VAL A 157 6.83 0.13 -13.84
CA VAL A 157 6.97 0.37 -15.26
C VAL A 157 7.53 -0.90 -15.90
N MET A 158 6.74 -1.55 -16.74
CA MET A 158 7.14 -2.75 -17.45
C MET A 158 7.73 -2.34 -18.78
N VAL A 159 8.95 -2.79 -19.09
CA VAL A 159 9.58 -2.58 -20.39
C VAL A 159 9.75 -3.94 -21.05
N PHE A 160 9.12 -4.16 -22.19
CA PHE A 160 9.30 -5.38 -22.96
C PHE A 160 10.40 -5.19 -23.98
N ALA A 161 11.45 -6.01 -23.91
CA ALA A 161 12.66 -5.87 -24.73
C ALA A 161 12.41 -6.22 -26.20
N ASP A 162 11.54 -7.21 -26.46
CA ASP A 162 11.16 -7.67 -27.79
C ASP A 162 9.62 -7.69 -27.93
N PRO A 163 9.03 -6.86 -28.79
CA PRO A 163 7.58 -6.84 -29.02
C PRO A 163 7.02 -8.16 -29.57
N ASN A 164 7.85 -8.97 -30.22
CA ASN A 164 7.42 -10.22 -30.85
C ASN A 164 7.53 -11.42 -29.91
N SER A 165 8.09 -11.23 -28.71
CA SER A 165 8.15 -12.29 -27.70
C SER A 165 6.73 -12.73 -27.31
N PRO A 166 6.45 -14.03 -27.21
CA PRO A 166 5.13 -14.51 -26.76
C PRO A 166 4.82 -14.11 -25.31
N PHE A 167 5.83 -13.64 -24.57
CA PHE A 167 5.72 -13.15 -23.20
C PHE A 167 5.70 -11.62 -23.11
N ALA A 168 5.72 -10.90 -24.24
CA ALA A 168 5.65 -9.45 -24.28
C ALA A 168 4.21 -8.91 -24.13
N ASN A 169 3.52 -9.39 -23.09
CA ASN A 169 2.17 -8.96 -22.73
C ASN A 169 2.09 -8.75 -21.21
N PRO A 170 1.58 -7.60 -20.73
CA PRO A 170 1.23 -7.40 -19.33
C PRO A 170 0.42 -8.54 -18.68
N ASP A 171 -0.46 -9.21 -19.43
CA ASP A 171 -1.27 -10.33 -18.92
C ASP A 171 -0.43 -11.57 -18.57
N SER A 172 0.79 -11.67 -19.10
CA SER A 172 1.72 -12.75 -18.77
C SER A 172 2.37 -12.58 -17.38
N VAL A 173 2.17 -11.43 -16.74
CA VAL A 173 2.81 -11.09 -15.47
C VAL A 173 1.89 -11.45 -14.31
N HIS A 174 2.20 -12.54 -13.64
CA HIS A 174 1.40 -13.04 -12.54
C HIS A 174 1.62 -12.26 -11.23
N GLY A 175 0.58 -12.22 -10.39
CA GLY A 175 0.68 -11.68 -9.03
C GLY A 175 0.64 -10.15 -8.93
N ILE A 176 0.54 -9.45 -10.07
CA ILE A 176 0.18 -8.04 -10.09
C ILE A 176 -1.35 -7.97 -10.11
N GLY A 177 -1.97 -7.52 -9.02
CA GLY A 177 -3.43 -7.37 -8.97
C GLY A 177 -3.94 -6.36 -10.01
N SER A 178 -5.26 -6.18 -10.10
CA SER A 178 -5.91 -5.24 -11.04
C SER A 178 -5.70 -3.75 -10.73
N GLU A 179 -4.61 -3.37 -10.07
CA GLU A 179 -4.23 -1.97 -9.78
C GLU A 179 -3.63 -1.29 -11.02
N PHE A 180 -4.41 -1.24 -12.12
CA PHE A 180 -4.00 -0.67 -13.40
C PHE A 180 -3.46 0.77 -13.31
N SER A 181 -3.88 1.55 -12.30
CA SER A 181 -3.42 2.92 -12.09
C SER A 181 -1.96 3.05 -11.65
N LYS A 182 -1.32 1.95 -11.21
CA LYS A 182 0.07 1.94 -10.74
C LYS A 182 1.05 1.31 -11.72
N GLN A 183 0.58 0.85 -12.88
CA GLN A 183 1.42 0.18 -13.88
C GLN A 183 1.37 0.87 -15.24
N ILE A 184 2.53 0.97 -15.88
CA ILE A 184 2.67 1.43 -17.27
C ILE A 184 3.47 0.37 -18.02
N SER A 185 3.11 0.11 -19.27
CA SER A 185 3.85 -0.77 -20.16
C SER A 185 4.48 0.03 -21.28
N LEU A 186 5.76 -0.19 -21.51
CA LEU A 186 6.53 0.36 -22.62
C LEU A 186 7.10 -0.81 -23.42
N THR A 187 7.23 -0.59 -24.72
CA THR A 187 7.80 -1.56 -25.63
C THR A 187 9.09 -0.98 -26.19
N HIS A 188 10.19 -1.69 -25.98
CA HIS A 188 11.44 -1.40 -26.65
C HIS A 188 11.39 -1.99 -28.06
N HIS A 189 11.74 -1.19 -29.06
CA HIS A 189 11.69 -1.61 -30.46
C HIS A 189 13.11 -1.70 -31.02
N PRO A 190 13.85 -2.80 -30.78
CA PRO A 190 15.28 -2.88 -31.08
C PRO A 190 15.61 -2.69 -32.56
N ASP A 191 14.64 -2.95 -33.45
CA ASP A 191 14.79 -2.79 -34.89
C ASP A 191 14.72 -1.34 -35.38
N LEU A 192 14.27 -0.40 -34.53
CA LEU A 192 14.13 1.00 -34.91
C LEU A 192 15.44 1.79 -34.70
N PRO A 193 15.78 2.73 -35.60
CA PRO A 193 16.84 3.69 -35.34
C PRO A 193 16.57 4.45 -34.02
N ALA A 194 17.60 4.62 -33.20
CA ALA A 194 17.51 5.32 -31.91
C ALA A 194 16.50 4.71 -30.91
N ALA A 195 16.21 3.40 -31.00
CA ALA A 195 15.32 2.70 -30.08
C ALA A 195 15.65 2.92 -28.59
N MET A 196 16.94 2.93 -28.25
CA MET A 196 17.41 3.19 -26.89
C MET A 196 17.04 4.62 -26.44
N GLU A 197 17.36 5.63 -27.24
CA GLU A 197 17.05 7.04 -26.93
C GLU A 197 15.54 7.26 -26.77
N ALA A 198 14.73 6.65 -27.64
CA ALA A 198 13.27 6.71 -27.55
C ALA A 198 12.76 6.09 -26.25
N THR A 199 13.33 4.95 -25.82
CA THR A 199 12.95 4.27 -24.57
C THR A 199 13.35 5.10 -23.36
N VAL A 200 14.56 5.68 -23.35
CA VAL A 200 15.04 6.57 -22.28
C VAL A 200 14.17 7.83 -22.21
N ALA A 201 13.83 8.45 -23.34
CA ALA A 201 12.96 9.62 -23.39
C ALA A 201 11.56 9.32 -22.86
N ALA A 202 10.98 8.17 -23.22
CA ALA A 202 9.69 7.73 -22.69
C ALA A 202 9.72 7.53 -21.17
N LEU A 203 10.81 6.95 -20.65
CA LEU A 203 11.04 6.76 -19.22
C LEU A 203 11.22 8.11 -18.48
N GLN A 204 11.97 9.05 -19.05
CA GLN A 204 12.20 10.38 -18.49
C GLN A 204 10.97 11.30 -18.54
N ALA A 205 10.06 11.07 -19.50
CA ALA A 205 8.80 11.80 -19.62
C ALA A 205 7.74 11.38 -18.59
N LEU A 206 8.00 10.32 -17.80
CA LEU A 206 7.08 9.89 -16.76
C LEU A 206 6.96 10.97 -15.66
N PRO A 207 5.76 11.21 -15.12
CA PRO A 207 5.54 12.22 -14.08
C PRO A 207 5.93 11.69 -12.69
N TYR A 208 6.89 10.77 -12.61
CA TYR A 208 7.39 10.20 -11.35
C TYR A 208 8.88 9.93 -11.47
N PRO A 209 9.65 10.05 -10.37
CA PRO A 209 11.08 9.74 -10.38
C PRO A 209 11.31 8.23 -10.53
N ILE A 210 12.25 7.82 -11.38
CA ILE A 210 12.68 6.41 -11.49
C ILE A 210 13.69 6.12 -10.38
N VAL A 211 13.34 5.21 -9.47
CA VAL A 211 14.17 4.88 -8.29
C VAL A 211 15.00 3.62 -8.49
N ALA A 212 14.60 2.74 -9.41
CA ALA A 212 15.36 1.55 -9.77
C ALA A 212 14.97 1.06 -11.18
N LEU A 213 15.92 0.41 -11.84
CA LEU A 213 15.72 -0.27 -13.11
C LEU A 213 16.41 -1.63 -13.06
N VAL A 214 15.65 -2.70 -13.28
CA VAL A 214 16.07 -4.06 -12.98
C VAL A 214 15.60 -5.05 -14.06
N PRO A 215 16.41 -6.07 -14.40
CA PRO A 215 15.96 -7.13 -15.29
C PRO A 215 15.06 -8.12 -14.55
N GLY A 216 13.92 -8.46 -15.15
CA GLY A 216 12.97 -9.48 -14.69
C GLY A 216 13.27 -10.86 -15.27
N ALA A 217 13.84 -10.92 -16.47
CA ALA A 217 14.23 -12.15 -17.14
C ALA A 217 15.62 -12.04 -17.76
N GLU A 218 16.18 -13.19 -18.16
CA GLU A 218 17.46 -13.27 -18.86
C GLU A 218 17.49 -12.35 -20.10
N THR A 219 16.44 -12.37 -20.93
CA THR A 219 16.35 -11.57 -22.16
C THR A 219 16.50 -10.07 -21.92
N GLY A 220 16.04 -9.58 -20.76
CA GLY A 220 16.06 -8.17 -20.40
C GLY A 220 17.35 -7.67 -19.75
N VAL A 221 18.36 -8.52 -19.47
CA VAL A 221 19.54 -8.11 -18.67
C VAL A 221 20.36 -6.99 -19.32
N GLU A 222 20.72 -7.12 -20.58
CA GLU A 222 21.55 -6.12 -21.27
C GLU A 222 20.78 -4.80 -21.44
N LEU A 223 19.53 -4.86 -21.89
CA LEU A 223 18.67 -3.68 -22.00
C LEU A 223 18.48 -2.99 -20.64
N ALA A 224 18.30 -3.76 -19.56
CA ALA A 224 18.18 -3.19 -18.23
C ALA A 224 19.47 -2.48 -17.78
N ASP A 225 20.63 -3.08 -18.02
CA ASP A 225 21.90 -2.44 -17.65
C ASP A 225 22.12 -1.14 -18.44
N GLU A 226 21.86 -1.14 -19.74
CA GLU A 226 22.00 0.04 -20.60
C GLU A 226 21.02 1.16 -20.23
N LEU A 227 19.74 0.84 -20.00
CA LEU A 227 18.76 1.82 -19.55
C LEU A 227 19.11 2.37 -18.16
N ALA A 228 19.54 1.51 -17.23
CA ALA A 228 19.90 1.90 -15.87
C ALA A 228 21.09 2.87 -15.88
N ALA A 229 22.11 2.59 -16.70
CA ALA A 229 23.28 3.45 -16.89
C ALA A 229 22.90 4.78 -17.55
N SER A 230 22.03 4.76 -18.57
CA SER A 230 21.59 5.96 -19.28
C SER A 230 20.76 6.91 -18.40
N ILE A 231 19.92 6.35 -17.53
CA ILE A 231 19.08 7.14 -16.59
C ILE A 231 19.87 7.56 -15.34
N GLY A 232 20.98 6.87 -15.04
CA GLY A 232 21.80 7.15 -13.85
C GLY A 232 21.28 6.50 -12.56
N THR A 233 20.53 5.41 -12.69
CA THR A 233 20.16 4.58 -11.53
C THR A 233 21.28 3.60 -11.18
N ARG A 234 21.19 2.94 -10.01
CA ARG A 234 22.18 1.93 -9.62
C ARG A 234 22.18 0.78 -10.65
N CYS A 235 23.28 0.61 -11.36
CA CYS A 235 23.45 -0.42 -12.39
C CYS A 235 24.70 -1.28 -12.14
N ASN A 236 24.79 -2.42 -12.83
CA ASN A 236 26.02 -3.20 -12.88
C ASN A 236 26.99 -2.60 -13.92
N PRO A 237 28.29 -2.93 -13.87
CA PRO A 237 29.23 -2.52 -14.91
C PRO A 237 28.83 -3.10 -16.27
N LEU A 238 28.65 -2.23 -17.27
CA LEU A 238 28.22 -2.63 -18.62
C LEU A 238 29.18 -3.62 -19.29
N ALA A 239 30.48 -3.51 -18.99
CA ALA A 239 31.52 -4.37 -19.57
C ALA A 239 31.30 -5.87 -19.32
N LEU A 240 30.57 -6.23 -18.26
CA LEU A 240 30.28 -7.62 -17.88
C LEU A 240 28.80 -7.98 -18.02
N SER A 241 27.99 -7.15 -18.69
CA SER A 241 26.55 -7.39 -18.80
C SER A 241 26.22 -8.72 -19.49
N SER A 242 26.93 -9.04 -20.58
CA SER A 242 26.79 -10.33 -21.29
C SER A 242 27.14 -11.55 -20.43
N HIS A 243 28.05 -11.38 -19.46
CA HIS A 243 28.43 -12.46 -18.54
C HIS A 243 27.28 -12.80 -17.60
N ARG A 244 26.36 -11.88 -17.34
CA ARG A 244 25.21 -12.10 -16.45
C ARG A 244 24.10 -12.95 -17.08
N ARG A 245 24.18 -13.22 -18.39
CA ARG A 245 23.29 -14.15 -19.10
C ARG A 245 23.99 -15.46 -19.42
N ASN A 246 25.26 -15.38 -19.79
CA ASN A 246 25.98 -16.53 -20.29
C ASN A 246 26.75 -17.25 -19.18
N LYS A 247 26.24 -18.41 -18.74
CA LYS A 247 26.88 -19.27 -17.74
C LYS A 247 28.33 -19.63 -18.07
N TYR A 248 28.68 -19.74 -19.35
CA TYR A 248 30.06 -20.02 -19.76
C TYR A 248 31.01 -18.84 -19.48
N LEU A 249 30.50 -17.60 -19.62
CA LEU A 249 31.25 -16.39 -19.35
C LEU A 249 31.28 -16.03 -17.85
N MET A 250 30.39 -16.60 -17.04
CA MET A 250 30.32 -16.33 -15.59
C MET A 250 31.52 -16.87 -14.79
N GLY A 251 32.21 -17.89 -15.30
CA GLY A 251 33.29 -18.61 -14.59
C GLY A 251 32.86 -19.96 -14.05
#